data_AF-A0A928JP62-F1
#
_entry.id   AF-A0A928JP62-F1
#
_cell.length_a   1.000
_cell.length_b   1.000
_cell.length_c   1.000
_cell.angle_alpha   90.00
_cell.angle_beta   90.00
_cell.angle_gamma   90.00
#
_symmetry.space_group_name_H-M   'P 1'
#
loop_
_entity.id
_entity.type
_entity.pdbx_description
1 polymer ?
#
loop_
_entity_poly.entity_id
_entity_poly.type
_entity_poly.pdbx_seq_one_letter_code
_entity_poly.pdbx_strand_id
1 'polypeptide(L)'
;MEYMEIREQICDVCHKMWQLGWVAANDGNVSVKLPDGNFLATPTGISKSFITPDKLVIINDKGEVISGEAGYKPSSEIKMHLRCYKEREDVGAVVHAHPPTATGYAVAGKSMDEYSMIETVIAIGSIPLTPYGTPSTNEVPEAIAPYLKEHDVLLLKNHGALTVGCDLITAYYRMETLELFAKISLTAHLLGGAKEIEKPQIDKLLDLRENYYKVTGKHPGYKHYND
;
A
#
# COMPACT_ATOMS: atom_id res chain seq x y z
N MET A 1 3.14 -6.96 -26.98
CA MET A 1 3.22 -7.66 -25.67
C MET A 1 1.86 -7.53 -25.01
N GLU A 2 1.37 -8.61 -24.41
CA GLU A 2 0.12 -8.61 -23.66
C GLU A 2 0.19 -7.63 -22.48
N TYR A 3 -0.91 -6.90 -22.22
CA TYR A 3 -1.06 -5.93 -21.13
C TYR A 3 -0.02 -4.80 -21.09
N MET A 4 0.45 -4.32 -22.25
CA MET A 4 1.55 -3.33 -22.33
C MET A 4 1.29 -2.06 -21.50
N GLU A 5 0.08 -1.51 -21.55
CA GLU A 5 -0.28 -0.30 -20.78
C GLU A 5 -0.13 -0.51 -19.26
N ILE A 6 -0.60 -1.65 -18.74
CA ILE A 6 -0.44 -2.00 -17.32
C ILE A 6 1.04 -2.21 -16.98
N ARG A 7 1.82 -2.83 -17.88
CA ARG A 7 3.26 -3.01 -17.69
C ARG A 7 4.00 -1.68 -17.60
N GLU A 8 3.70 -0.75 -18.49
CA GLU A 8 4.27 0.61 -18.48
C GLU A 8 3.89 1.37 -17.22
N GLN A 9 2.63 1.24 -16.77
CA GLN A 9 2.16 1.87 -15.54
C GLN A 9 2.86 1.32 -14.29
N ILE A 10 3.10 0.00 -14.20
CA ILE A 10 3.91 -0.59 -13.12
C ILE A 10 5.33 -0.02 -13.15
N CYS A 11 5.93 0.12 -14.34
CA CYS A 11 7.27 0.67 -14.46
C CYS A 11 7.33 2.14 -14.00
N ASP A 12 6.38 2.96 -14.41
CA ASP A 12 6.27 4.36 -13.96
C ASP A 12 6.14 4.48 -12.44
N VAL A 13 5.25 3.70 -11.82
CA VAL A 13 5.10 3.67 -10.35
C VAL A 13 6.38 3.23 -9.66
N CYS A 14 7.04 2.19 -10.16
CA CYS A 14 8.32 1.71 -9.61
C CYS A 14 9.42 2.80 -9.69
N HIS A 15 9.53 3.49 -10.81
CA HIS A 15 10.49 4.57 -10.99
C HIS A 15 10.20 5.75 -10.04
N LYS A 16 8.93 6.14 -9.90
CA LYS A 16 8.51 7.19 -8.95
C LYS A 16 8.83 6.82 -7.51
N MET A 17 8.48 5.60 -7.09
CA MET A 17 8.80 5.09 -5.74
C MET A 17 10.31 5.19 -5.45
N TRP A 18 11.15 4.84 -6.43
CA TRP A 18 12.60 4.95 -6.28
C TRP A 18 13.08 6.41 -6.25
N GLN A 19 12.57 7.26 -7.14
CA GLN A 19 12.91 8.69 -7.19
C GLN A 19 12.53 9.43 -5.90
N LEU A 20 11.42 9.04 -5.27
CA LEU A 20 10.93 9.59 -4.00
C LEU A 20 11.64 8.99 -2.78
N GLY A 21 12.53 8.00 -2.97
CA GLY A 21 13.29 7.36 -1.91
C GLY A 21 12.46 6.45 -1.01
N TRP A 22 11.34 5.90 -1.50
CA TRP A 22 10.50 4.95 -0.75
C TRP A 22 10.97 3.51 -0.87
N VAL A 23 11.94 3.25 -1.76
CA VAL A 23 12.55 1.95 -1.99
C VAL A 23 14.04 2.13 -2.21
N ALA A 24 14.83 1.17 -1.75
CA ALA A 24 16.28 1.11 -1.87
C ALA A 24 16.75 -0.27 -2.35
N ALA A 25 17.86 -0.28 -3.10
CA ALA A 25 18.39 -1.50 -3.72
C ALA A 25 17.30 -2.25 -4.52
N ASN A 26 16.85 -3.41 -4.05
CA ASN A 26 15.87 -4.30 -4.70
C ASN A 26 14.61 -4.53 -3.86
N ASP A 27 14.36 -3.70 -2.86
CA ASP A 27 13.18 -3.80 -1.99
C ASP A 27 11.91 -3.23 -2.64
N GLY A 28 10.78 -3.33 -1.91
CA GLY A 28 9.46 -2.96 -2.40
C GLY A 28 8.94 -3.89 -3.49
N ASN A 29 7.64 -3.85 -3.76
CA ASN A 29 7.04 -4.63 -4.83
C ASN A 29 5.65 -4.12 -5.22
N VAL A 30 5.30 -4.35 -6.47
CA VAL A 30 4.04 -3.91 -7.08
C VAL A 30 3.41 -5.09 -7.79
N SER A 31 2.09 -5.25 -7.66
CA SER A 31 1.31 -6.17 -8.49
C SER A 31 -0.03 -5.59 -8.92
N VAL A 32 -0.54 -6.09 -10.04
CA VAL A 32 -1.85 -5.75 -10.62
C VAL A 32 -2.59 -7.02 -11.00
N LYS A 33 -3.87 -7.11 -10.65
CA LYS A 33 -4.78 -8.19 -11.05
C LYS A 33 -5.19 -7.99 -12.50
N LEU A 34 -5.08 -9.05 -13.30
CA LEU A 34 -5.39 -9.07 -14.72
C LEU A 34 -6.83 -9.56 -14.97
N PRO A 35 -7.43 -9.24 -16.13
CA PRO A 35 -8.81 -9.64 -16.45
C PRO A 35 -9.06 -11.16 -16.48
N ASP A 36 -8.01 -11.95 -16.72
CA ASP A 36 -8.07 -13.41 -16.76
C ASP A 36 -7.96 -14.06 -15.37
N GLY A 37 -7.82 -13.26 -14.31
CA GLY A 37 -7.67 -13.71 -12.92
C GLY A 37 -6.22 -13.95 -12.49
N ASN A 38 -5.25 -13.79 -13.38
CA ASN A 38 -3.82 -13.85 -13.05
C ASN A 38 -3.32 -12.49 -12.54
N PHE A 39 -2.04 -12.41 -12.18
CA PHE A 39 -1.44 -11.21 -11.62
C PHE A 39 -0.15 -10.87 -12.32
N LEU A 40 0.01 -9.61 -12.70
CA LEU A 40 1.27 -9.05 -13.17
C LEU A 40 2.03 -8.50 -11.97
N ALA A 41 3.30 -8.88 -11.78
CA ALA A 41 4.08 -8.52 -10.60
C ALA A 41 5.53 -8.16 -10.93
N THR A 42 6.13 -7.30 -10.09
CA THR A 42 7.58 -7.04 -10.15
C THR A 42 8.37 -8.27 -9.71
N PRO A 43 9.46 -8.61 -10.41
CA PRO A 43 10.34 -9.71 -10.03
C PRO A 43 11.17 -9.36 -8.78
N THR A 44 11.64 -10.40 -8.10
CA THR A 44 12.63 -10.29 -7.02
C THR A 44 14.01 -9.91 -7.55
N GLY A 45 14.84 -9.27 -6.73
CA GLY A 45 16.26 -9.03 -7.03
C GLY A 45 16.53 -7.85 -7.98
N ILE A 46 15.49 -7.17 -8.47
CA ILE A 46 15.64 -6.04 -9.42
C ILE A 46 15.23 -4.74 -8.75
N SER A 47 16.10 -3.74 -8.85
CA SER A 47 15.78 -2.39 -8.39
C SER A 47 14.59 -1.82 -9.13
N LYS A 48 13.72 -1.10 -8.42
CA LYS A 48 12.58 -0.42 -9.03
C LYS A 48 12.99 0.66 -10.03
N SER A 49 14.24 1.14 -9.96
CA SER A 49 14.86 2.03 -10.96
C SER A 49 15.20 1.36 -12.30
N PHE A 50 15.30 0.04 -12.35
CA PHE A 50 15.72 -0.74 -13.52
C PHE A 50 14.61 -1.64 -14.07
N ILE A 51 13.37 -1.50 -13.58
CA ILE A 51 12.28 -2.32 -14.05
C ILE A 51 11.87 -1.89 -15.46
N THR A 52 11.58 -2.86 -16.31
CA THR A 52 11.10 -2.62 -17.67
C THR A 52 9.92 -3.55 -17.96
N PRO A 53 9.05 -3.24 -18.94
CA PRO A 53 7.86 -4.03 -19.23
C PRO A 53 8.12 -5.53 -19.43
N ASP A 54 9.24 -5.90 -20.05
CA ASP A 54 9.69 -7.26 -20.33
C ASP A 54 10.15 -8.03 -19.07
N LYS A 55 10.60 -7.30 -18.03
CA LYS A 55 11.05 -7.89 -16.76
C LYS A 55 9.91 -8.29 -15.82
N LEU A 56 8.69 -7.84 -16.09
CA LEU A 56 7.54 -8.16 -15.25
C LEU A 56 7.04 -9.58 -15.51
N VAL A 57 6.70 -10.28 -14.43
CA VAL A 57 6.23 -11.67 -14.45
C VAL A 57 4.71 -11.75 -14.28
N ILE A 58 4.07 -12.67 -14.98
CA ILE A 58 2.68 -13.06 -14.75
C ILE A 58 2.69 -14.30 -13.86
N ILE A 59 1.90 -14.27 -12.80
CA ILE A 59 1.74 -15.36 -11.84
C ILE A 59 0.27 -15.73 -11.66
N ASN A 60 0.01 -16.98 -11.25
CA ASN A 60 -1.33 -17.41 -10.82
C ASN A 60 -1.62 -17.03 -9.35
N ASP A 61 -2.80 -17.43 -8.87
CA ASP A 61 -3.28 -17.26 -7.49
C ASP A 61 -2.47 -18.02 -6.42
N LYS A 62 -1.59 -18.93 -6.84
CA LYS A 62 -0.62 -19.64 -5.98
C LYS A 62 0.76 -18.99 -5.98
N GLY A 63 0.97 -17.94 -6.78
CA GLY A 63 2.26 -17.27 -6.95
C GLY A 63 3.23 -18.01 -7.87
N GLU A 64 2.75 -18.98 -8.65
CA GLU A 64 3.55 -19.72 -9.64
C GLU A 64 3.64 -18.90 -10.93
N VAL A 65 4.83 -18.84 -11.54
CA VAL A 65 5.06 -18.08 -12.78
C VAL A 65 4.38 -18.77 -13.97
N ILE A 66 3.51 -18.02 -14.65
CA ILE A 66 2.86 -18.44 -15.90
C ILE A 66 3.66 -17.93 -17.11
N SER A 67 4.16 -16.70 -17.03
CA SER A 67 4.87 -16.03 -18.12
C SER A 67 5.88 -15.02 -17.60
N GLY A 68 7.03 -14.91 -18.24
CA GLY A 68 8.13 -14.01 -17.86
C GLY A 68 9.46 -14.47 -18.45
N GLU A 69 10.48 -13.62 -18.35
CA GLU A 69 11.83 -13.99 -18.79
C GLU A 69 12.38 -15.17 -17.96
N ALA A 70 13.16 -16.05 -18.61
CA ALA A 70 13.72 -17.23 -17.96
C ALA A 70 14.55 -16.84 -16.72
N GLY A 71 14.28 -17.49 -15.59
CA GLY A 71 14.96 -17.23 -14.32
C GLY A 71 14.33 -16.15 -13.45
N TYR A 72 13.39 -15.36 -13.99
CA TYR A 72 12.70 -14.34 -13.22
C TYR A 72 11.62 -14.97 -12.35
N LYS A 73 11.52 -14.48 -11.12
CA LYS A 73 10.57 -14.95 -10.10
C LYS A 73 9.90 -13.74 -9.46
N PRO A 74 8.65 -13.84 -9.00
CA PRO A 74 8.02 -12.75 -8.26
C PRO A 74 8.80 -12.45 -6.97
N SER A 75 8.52 -11.28 -6.38
CA SER A 75 8.98 -10.95 -5.03
C SER A 75 8.72 -12.10 -4.04
N SER A 76 9.62 -12.31 -3.08
CA SER A 76 9.39 -13.28 -2.00
C SER A 76 8.19 -12.93 -1.12
N GLU A 77 7.72 -11.68 -1.19
CA GLU A 77 6.59 -11.16 -0.43
C GLU A 77 5.27 -11.18 -1.21
N ILE A 78 5.25 -11.81 -2.38
CA ILE A 78 4.05 -11.88 -3.22
C ILE A 78 2.85 -12.52 -2.51
N LYS A 79 3.09 -13.36 -1.50
CA LYS A 79 2.05 -13.94 -0.64
C LYS A 79 1.21 -12.88 0.08
N MET A 80 1.84 -11.75 0.46
CA MET A 80 1.15 -10.61 1.07
C MET A 80 0.18 -9.96 0.08
N HIS A 81 0.59 -9.83 -1.19
CA HIS A 81 -0.26 -9.29 -2.26
C HIS A 81 -1.42 -10.23 -2.57
N LEU A 82 -1.13 -11.53 -2.72
CA LEU A 82 -2.15 -12.56 -2.96
C LEU A 82 -3.18 -12.64 -1.84
N ARG A 83 -2.77 -12.42 -0.57
CA ARG A 83 -3.69 -12.30 0.54
C ARG A 83 -4.65 -11.12 0.36
N CYS A 84 -4.18 -9.96 -0.08
CA CYS A 84 -5.05 -8.81 -0.37
C CYS A 84 -6.11 -9.13 -1.42
N TYR A 85 -5.71 -9.71 -2.55
CA TYR A 85 -6.64 -10.09 -3.62
C TYR A 85 -7.65 -11.17 -3.20
N LYS A 86 -7.26 -12.07 -2.29
CA LYS A 86 -8.12 -13.13 -1.78
C LYS A 86 -9.18 -12.62 -0.81
N GLU A 87 -8.81 -11.70 0.09
CA GLU A 87 -9.73 -11.17 1.10
C GLU A 87 -10.66 -10.08 0.55
N ARG A 88 -10.29 -9.43 -0.57
CA ARG A 88 -10.97 -8.24 -1.09
C ARG A 88 -11.11 -8.30 -2.61
N GLU A 89 -12.35 -8.47 -3.08
CA GLU A 89 -12.66 -8.51 -4.52
C GLU A 89 -12.47 -7.16 -5.23
N ASP A 90 -12.60 -6.05 -4.50
CA ASP A 90 -12.44 -4.69 -5.02
C ASP A 90 -10.98 -4.26 -5.19
N VAL A 91 -10.02 -5.10 -4.78
CA VAL A 91 -8.59 -4.83 -4.95
C VAL A 91 -8.14 -5.27 -6.35
N GLY A 92 -7.72 -4.30 -7.15
CA GLY A 92 -7.11 -4.49 -8.46
C GLY A 92 -5.59 -4.32 -8.46
N ALA A 93 -5.01 -3.64 -7.47
CA ALA A 93 -3.57 -3.47 -7.35
C ALA A 93 -3.09 -3.38 -5.90
N VAL A 94 -1.81 -3.73 -5.71
CA VAL A 94 -1.14 -3.70 -4.40
C VAL A 94 0.25 -3.10 -4.58
N VAL A 95 0.61 -2.16 -3.70
CA VAL A 95 1.93 -1.51 -3.64
C VAL A 95 2.49 -1.69 -2.24
N HIS A 96 3.70 -2.24 -2.16
CA HIS A 96 4.48 -2.34 -0.93
C HIS A 96 5.78 -1.56 -1.07
N ALA A 97 6.10 -0.76 -0.06
CA ALA A 97 7.25 0.12 -0.03
C ALA A 97 7.73 0.40 1.40
N HIS A 98 8.85 1.14 1.50
CA HIS A 98 9.48 1.59 2.74
C HIS A 98 9.61 3.12 2.80
N PRO A 99 8.50 3.89 2.65
CA PRO A 99 8.53 5.35 2.76
C PRO A 99 9.10 5.77 4.12
N PRO A 100 10.18 6.59 4.19
CA PRO A 100 10.97 6.72 5.41
C PRO A 100 10.20 7.22 6.63
N THR A 101 9.29 8.17 6.47
CA THR A 101 8.60 8.77 7.62
C THR A 101 7.52 7.83 8.15
N ALA A 102 6.67 7.31 7.27
CA ALA A 102 5.65 6.33 7.63
C ALA A 102 6.27 5.03 8.19
N THR A 103 7.39 4.57 7.62
CA THR A 103 8.16 3.44 8.17
C THR A 103 8.73 3.78 9.55
N GLY A 104 9.11 5.05 9.79
CA GLY A 104 9.50 5.55 11.11
C GLY A 104 8.42 5.36 12.17
N TYR A 105 7.15 5.63 11.85
CA TYR A 105 6.02 5.33 12.75
C TYR A 105 5.90 3.82 13.02
N ALA A 106 6.01 3.00 11.97
CA ALA A 106 5.96 1.54 12.10
C ALA A 106 7.08 0.95 12.97
N VAL A 107 8.29 1.52 12.89
CA VAL A 107 9.44 1.18 13.73
C VAL A 107 9.26 1.70 15.16
N ALA A 108 8.64 2.87 15.33
CA ALA A 108 8.34 3.44 16.64
C ALA A 108 7.17 2.73 17.36
N GLY A 109 6.54 1.74 16.72
CA GLY A 109 5.40 1.03 17.30
C GLY A 109 4.13 1.87 17.36
N LYS A 110 3.98 2.84 16.45
CA LYS A 110 2.85 3.76 16.41
C LYS A 110 2.00 3.54 15.17
N SER A 111 0.70 3.34 15.36
CA SER A 111 -0.30 3.58 14.32
C SER A 111 -0.37 5.07 13.99
N MET A 112 -1.08 5.39 12.90
CA MET A 112 -1.36 6.75 12.49
C MET A 112 -2.87 6.95 12.38
N ASP A 113 -3.48 7.38 13.47
CA ASP A 113 -4.93 7.41 13.67
C ASP A 113 -5.47 8.78 14.06
N GLU A 114 -4.61 9.80 14.06
CA GLU A 114 -5.01 11.20 14.24
C GLU A 114 -5.79 11.72 13.02
N TYR A 115 -6.93 12.36 13.27
CA TYR A 115 -7.76 12.99 12.26
C TYR A 115 -7.40 14.48 12.11
N SER A 116 -6.14 14.77 11.81
CA SER A 116 -5.58 16.14 11.78
C SER A 116 -5.44 16.77 10.39
N MET A 117 -5.67 16.00 9.32
CA MET A 117 -5.55 16.45 7.93
C MET A 117 -6.75 16.03 7.08
N ILE A 118 -7.42 17.00 6.44
CA ILE A 118 -8.68 16.78 5.71
C ILE A 118 -8.51 15.73 4.60
N GLU A 119 -7.45 15.85 3.81
CA GLU A 119 -7.16 14.98 2.67
C GLU A 119 -6.96 13.53 3.13
N THR A 120 -6.22 13.31 4.22
CA THR A 120 -6.01 11.99 4.82
C THR A 120 -7.31 11.38 5.31
N VAL A 121 -8.15 12.17 6.00
CA VAL A 121 -9.44 11.71 6.53
C VAL A 121 -10.40 11.28 5.42
N ILE A 122 -10.34 11.90 4.24
CA ILE A 122 -11.15 11.49 3.08
C ILE A 122 -10.53 10.28 2.39
N ALA A 123 -9.21 10.29 2.17
CA ALA A 123 -8.56 9.36 1.27
C ALA A 123 -8.29 7.98 1.90
N ILE A 124 -7.79 7.95 3.14
CA ILE A 124 -7.21 6.73 3.74
C ILE A 124 -7.61 6.48 5.20
N GLY A 125 -8.11 7.48 5.91
CA GLY A 125 -8.57 7.35 7.29
C GLY A 125 -7.45 7.00 8.26
N SER A 126 -7.79 6.34 9.36
CA SER A 126 -6.79 5.83 10.30
C SER A 126 -6.04 4.62 9.74
N ILE A 127 -4.74 4.60 9.98
CA ILE A 127 -3.82 3.58 9.47
C ILE A 127 -3.32 2.74 10.65
N PRO A 128 -3.72 1.47 10.75
CA PRO A 128 -3.30 0.59 11.83
C PRO A 128 -1.84 0.18 11.67
N LEU A 129 -1.20 -0.15 12.79
CA LEU A 129 0.04 -0.90 12.82
C LEU A 129 -0.25 -2.40 12.96
N THR A 130 0.15 -3.19 11.97
CA THR A 130 -0.05 -4.64 12.04
C THR A 130 0.96 -5.29 12.98
N PRO A 131 0.64 -6.43 13.62
CA PRO A 131 1.61 -7.23 14.34
C PRO A 131 2.84 -7.56 13.47
N TYR A 132 3.98 -7.77 14.12
CA TYR A 132 5.20 -8.20 13.42
C TYR A 132 4.96 -9.58 12.79
N GLY A 133 5.44 -9.74 11.56
CA GLY A 133 5.59 -11.03 10.91
C GLY A 133 6.89 -11.06 10.13
N THR A 134 7.52 -12.22 10.08
CA THR A 134 8.78 -12.41 9.36
C THR A 134 8.52 -12.33 7.84
N PRO A 135 9.16 -11.41 7.09
CA PRO A 135 9.00 -11.32 5.63
C PRO A 135 9.28 -12.65 4.93
N SER A 136 8.67 -12.86 3.76
CA SER A 136 8.77 -14.10 2.97
C SER A 136 8.17 -15.37 3.61
N THR A 137 7.60 -15.29 4.81
CA THR A 137 6.82 -16.37 5.44
C THR A 137 5.31 -16.15 5.25
N ASN A 138 4.46 -16.95 5.91
CA ASN A 138 3.02 -16.68 5.98
C ASN A 138 2.65 -15.70 7.11
N GLU A 139 3.60 -15.34 7.99
CA GLU A 139 3.31 -14.49 9.16
C GLU A 139 2.81 -13.10 8.77
N VAL A 140 3.43 -12.44 7.78
CA VAL A 140 2.98 -11.13 7.29
C VAL A 140 1.56 -11.21 6.67
N PRO A 141 1.28 -12.14 5.73
CA PRO A 141 -0.09 -12.36 5.25
C PRO A 141 -1.13 -12.57 6.37
N GLU A 142 -0.84 -13.37 7.38
CA GLU A 142 -1.77 -13.60 8.50
C GLU A 142 -1.91 -12.36 9.40
N ALA A 143 -0.83 -11.60 9.60
CA ALA A 143 -0.84 -10.38 10.41
C ALA A 143 -1.68 -9.26 9.78
N ILE A 144 -1.69 -9.13 8.45
CA ILE A 144 -2.46 -8.08 7.76
C ILE A 144 -3.95 -8.45 7.60
N ALA A 145 -4.28 -9.73 7.51
CA ALA A 145 -5.62 -10.21 7.12
C ALA A 145 -6.78 -9.64 7.94
N PRO A 146 -6.69 -9.50 9.29
CA PRO A 146 -7.77 -8.91 10.09
C PRO A 146 -8.11 -7.46 9.72
N TYR A 147 -7.14 -6.71 9.20
CA TYR A 147 -7.28 -5.28 8.89
C TYR A 147 -7.78 -5.02 7.47
N LEU A 148 -7.57 -5.97 6.55
CA LEU A 148 -7.93 -5.82 5.14
C LEU A 148 -9.42 -5.61 4.88
N LYS A 149 -10.32 -5.91 5.83
CA LYS A 149 -11.76 -5.67 5.64
C LYS A 149 -12.16 -4.19 5.74
N GLU A 150 -11.38 -3.40 6.45
CA GLU A 150 -11.71 -2.01 6.80
C GLU A 150 -10.71 -1.00 6.24
N HIS A 151 -9.47 -1.44 5.96
CA HIS A 151 -8.37 -0.55 5.61
C HIS A 151 -7.85 -0.80 4.21
N ASP A 152 -7.45 0.29 3.56
CA ASP A 152 -6.76 0.28 2.27
C ASP A 152 -5.26 0.61 2.39
N VAL A 153 -4.82 1.01 3.59
CA VAL A 153 -3.44 1.38 3.94
C VAL A 153 -3.10 0.75 5.28
N LEU A 154 -1.93 0.09 5.37
CA LEU A 154 -1.44 -0.56 6.58
C LEU A 154 0.03 -0.20 6.81
N LEU A 155 0.39 0.07 8.07
CA LEU A 155 1.79 0.05 8.51
C LEU A 155 2.18 -1.35 8.95
N LEU A 156 3.38 -1.79 8.59
CA LEU A 156 3.93 -3.10 8.91
C LEU A 156 5.04 -2.93 9.95
N LYS A 157 4.81 -3.41 11.19
CA LYS A 157 5.73 -3.21 12.33
C LYS A 157 7.16 -3.62 12.00
N ASN A 158 8.10 -2.69 12.20
CA ASN A 158 9.54 -2.86 11.90
C ASN A 158 9.86 -3.22 10.44
N HIS A 159 8.96 -2.90 9.51
CA HIS A 159 9.11 -3.33 8.12
C HIS A 159 8.87 -2.17 7.15
N GLY A 160 7.62 -1.73 6.96
CA GLY A 160 7.26 -0.81 5.89
C GLY A 160 5.78 -0.45 5.86
N ALA A 161 5.26 -0.23 4.66
CA ALA A 161 3.86 0.03 4.42
C ALA A 161 3.29 -0.80 3.27
N LEU A 162 1.98 -1.03 3.30
CA LEU A 162 1.23 -1.72 2.26
C LEU A 162 -0.01 -0.90 1.90
N THR A 163 -0.22 -0.69 0.61
CA THR A 163 -1.45 -0.06 0.10
C THR A 163 -2.11 -0.92 -0.97
N VAL A 164 -3.43 -0.88 -0.98
CA VAL A 164 -4.26 -1.55 -2.00
C VAL A 164 -5.11 -0.51 -2.72
N GLY A 165 -5.56 -0.82 -3.93
CA GLY A 165 -6.43 0.05 -4.73
C GLY A 165 -7.26 -0.74 -5.74
N CYS A 166 -8.35 -0.16 -6.24
CA CYS A 166 -9.12 -0.72 -7.36
C CYS A 166 -8.30 -0.78 -8.65
N ASP A 167 -7.30 0.09 -8.75
CA ASP A 167 -6.29 0.12 -9.80
C ASP A 167 -4.94 0.55 -9.21
N LEU A 168 -3.90 0.48 -10.03
CA LEU A 168 -2.53 0.75 -9.62
C LEU A 168 -2.30 2.20 -9.18
N ILE A 169 -2.92 3.16 -9.88
CA ILE A 169 -2.75 4.57 -9.56
C ILE A 169 -3.38 4.89 -8.20
N THR A 170 -4.55 4.32 -7.92
CA THR A 170 -5.22 4.44 -6.62
C THR A 170 -4.35 3.86 -5.49
N ALA A 171 -3.77 2.67 -5.69
CA ALA A 171 -2.87 2.06 -4.70
C ALA A 171 -1.62 2.93 -4.47
N TYR A 172 -1.02 3.47 -5.54
CA TYR A 172 0.14 4.35 -5.47
C TYR A 172 -0.18 5.69 -4.78
N TYR A 173 -1.29 6.35 -5.10
CA TYR A 173 -1.70 7.61 -4.47
C TYR A 173 -1.98 7.46 -2.97
N ARG A 174 -2.44 6.29 -2.54
CA ARG A 174 -2.57 5.99 -1.11
C ARG A 174 -1.22 5.91 -0.41
N MET A 175 -0.21 5.34 -1.07
CA MET A 175 1.17 5.31 -0.53
C MET A 175 1.75 6.73 -0.46
N GLU A 176 1.49 7.55 -1.47
CA GLU A 176 1.90 8.96 -1.50
C GLU A 176 1.23 9.77 -0.37
N THR A 177 -0.07 9.57 -0.19
CA THR A 177 -0.86 10.21 0.88
C THR A 177 -0.35 9.78 2.26
N LEU A 178 -0.05 8.49 2.45
CA LEU A 178 0.50 7.97 3.70
C LEU A 178 1.82 8.66 4.06
N GLU A 179 2.78 8.73 3.14
CA GLU A 179 4.08 9.33 3.44
C GLU A 179 3.97 10.86 3.65
N LEU A 180 3.09 11.54 2.90
CA LEU A 180 2.82 12.96 3.12
C LEU A 180 2.21 13.19 4.50
N PHE A 181 1.22 12.39 4.88
CA PHE A 181 0.58 12.48 6.19
C PHE A 181 1.58 12.20 7.31
N ALA A 182 2.47 11.22 7.15
CA ALA A 182 3.51 10.91 8.13
C ALA A 182 4.46 12.08 8.35
N LYS A 183 4.88 12.76 7.28
CA LYS A 183 5.72 13.97 7.36
C LYS A 183 5.01 15.12 8.08
N ILE A 184 3.73 15.32 7.79
CA ILE A 184 2.94 16.40 8.40
C ILE A 184 2.68 16.10 9.88
N SER A 185 2.24 14.89 10.23
CA SER A 185 2.01 14.49 11.62
C SER A 185 3.30 14.57 12.42
N LEU A 186 4.44 14.12 11.87
CA LEU A 186 5.73 14.23 12.54
C LEU A 186 6.08 15.70 12.81
N THR A 187 5.89 16.57 11.82
CA THR A 187 6.13 18.02 11.98
C THR A 187 5.22 18.63 13.04
N ALA A 188 3.92 18.28 13.06
CA ALA A 188 2.98 18.75 14.07
C ALA A 188 3.41 18.32 15.48
N HIS A 189 3.86 17.08 15.65
CA HIS A 189 4.38 16.58 16.93
C HIS A 189 5.65 17.31 17.39
N LEU A 190 6.57 17.61 16.47
CA LEU A 190 7.75 18.43 16.78
C LEU A 190 7.39 19.86 17.22
N LEU A 191 6.23 20.37 16.78
CA LEU A 191 5.70 21.69 17.14
C LEU A 191 4.77 21.68 18.38
N GLY A 192 4.63 20.54 19.06
CA GLY A 192 3.85 20.43 20.31
C GLY A 192 2.59 19.57 20.22
N GLY A 193 2.38 18.84 19.12
CA GLY A 193 1.29 17.87 18.95
C GLY A 193 0.29 18.29 17.88
N ALA A 194 -0.35 17.29 17.24
CA ALA A 194 -1.42 17.54 16.29
C ALA A 194 -2.70 18.02 17.01
N LYS A 195 -3.48 18.86 16.32
CA LYS A 195 -4.83 19.22 16.74
C LYS A 195 -5.82 18.57 15.80
N GLU A 196 -6.59 17.62 16.30
CA GLU A 196 -7.55 16.89 15.50
C GLU A 196 -8.75 17.75 15.10
N ILE A 197 -9.31 17.39 13.95
CA ILE A 197 -10.57 17.92 13.46
C ILE A 197 -11.68 17.40 14.38
N GLU A 198 -12.55 18.29 14.81
CA GLU A 198 -13.69 17.91 15.64
C GLU A 198 -14.60 16.89 14.94
N LYS A 199 -15.16 15.96 15.71
CA LYS A 199 -15.94 14.83 15.19
C LYS A 199 -17.07 15.22 14.21
N PRO A 200 -17.88 16.28 14.44
CA PRO A 200 -18.91 16.70 13.49
C PRO A 200 -18.37 17.13 12.12
N GLN A 201 -17.13 17.63 12.05
CA GLN A 201 -16.47 17.99 10.81
C GLN A 201 -15.93 16.73 10.12
N ILE A 202 -15.38 15.77 10.87
CA ILE A 202 -14.99 14.46 10.33
C ILE A 202 -16.19 13.76 9.67
N ASP A 203 -17.36 13.79 10.30
CA ASP A 203 -18.57 13.17 9.72
C ASP A 203 -18.96 13.79 8.37
N LYS A 204 -18.77 15.12 8.21
CA LYS A 204 -18.95 15.79 6.92
C LYS A 204 -17.92 15.36 5.89
N LEU A 205 -16.67 15.12 6.29
CA LEU A 205 -15.62 14.62 5.39
C LEU A 205 -15.92 13.19 4.91
N LEU A 206 -16.44 12.34 5.81
CA LEU A 206 -16.89 11.00 5.45
C LEU A 206 -18.08 11.02 4.50
N ASP A 207 -19.01 11.96 4.69
CA ASP A 207 -20.12 12.20 3.75
C ASP A 207 -19.60 12.66 2.37
N LEU A 208 -18.65 13.60 2.33
CA LEU A 208 -18.02 14.03 1.08
C LEU A 208 -17.30 12.88 0.36
N ARG A 209 -16.59 12.04 1.10
CA ARG A 209 -15.91 10.85 0.56
C ARG A 209 -16.90 9.97 -0.21
N GLU A 210 -18.05 9.69 0.38
CA GLU A 210 -19.04 8.76 -0.16
C GLU A 210 -19.89 9.39 -1.26
N ASN A 211 -20.46 10.57 -1.00
CA ASN A 211 -21.51 11.14 -1.82
C ASN A 211 -21.00 12.11 -2.90
N TYR A 212 -19.87 12.78 -2.65
CA TYR A 212 -19.32 13.77 -3.59
C TYR A 212 -18.13 13.21 -4.38
N TYR A 213 -17.07 12.80 -3.70
CA TYR A 213 -15.85 12.31 -4.34
C TYR A 213 -15.95 10.86 -4.82
N LYS A 214 -16.84 10.06 -4.20
CA LYS A 214 -17.02 8.63 -4.50
C LYS A 214 -15.70 7.86 -4.46
N VAL A 215 -14.92 8.09 -3.41
CA VAL A 215 -13.62 7.44 -3.24
C VAL A 215 -13.83 5.94 -3.13
N THR A 216 -13.17 5.18 -4.01
CA THR A 216 -13.26 3.71 -4.06
C THR A 216 -12.60 3.05 -2.85
N GLY A 217 -12.83 1.76 -2.65
CA GLY A 217 -12.23 0.97 -1.56
C GLY A 217 -12.84 1.20 -0.18
N LYS A 218 -12.16 0.74 0.87
CA LYS A 218 -12.68 0.76 2.26
C LYS A 218 -12.15 1.95 3.05
N HIS A 219 -12.85 2.23 4.13
CA HIS A 219 -12.51 3.29 5.05
C HIS A 219 -12.96 2.89 6.46
N PRO A 220 -12.11 3.03 7.50
CA PRO A 220 -12.44 2.59 8.85
C PRO A 220 -13.42 3.51 9.59
N GLY A 221 -13.80 4.64 8.98
CA GLY A 221 -14.61 5.67 9.62
C GLY A 221 -13.77 6.47 10.62
N TYR A 222 -14.27 6.62 11.85
CA TYR A 222 -13.57 7.28 12.95
C TYR A 222 -13.12 6.25 13.99
N LYS A 223 -11.82 5.94 14.00
CA LYS A 223 -11.24 4.84 14.76
C LYS A 223 -9.82 5.20 15.19
N HIS A 224 -9.60 5.15 16.50
CA HIS A 224 -8.31 5.28 17.16
C HIS A 224 -7.83 3.90 17.66
N TYR A 225 -6.53 3.67 17.65
CA TYR A 225 -5.84 2.48 18.13
C TYR A 225 -5.08 2.85 19.41
N ASN A 226 -5.34 2.10 20.48
CA ASN A 226 -4.58 2.24 21.72
C ASN A 226 -3.30 1.41 21.60
N ASP A 227 -2.29 1.93 20.92
CA ASP A 227 -0.96 1.30 20.80
C ASP A 227 0.02 1.79 21.88
#